data_AF-A0A916YKQ0-F1
#
_entry.id   AF-A0A916YKQ0-F1
#
_cell.length_a   1.000
_cell.length_b   1.000
_cell.length_c   1.000
_cell.angle_alpha   90.00
_cell.angle_beta   90.00
_cell.angle_gamma   90.00
#
_symmetry.space_group_name_H-M   'P 1'
#
loop_
_entity.id
_entity.type
_entity.pdbx_description
1 polymer ?
#
loop_
_entity_poly.entity_id
_entity_poly.type
_entity_poly.pdbx_seq_one_letter_code
_entity_poly.pdbx_strand_id
1 'polypeptide(L)'
;MRISNIFALKKVREKLFSVQFEEDTPHAFEQLFDDWNDIEYLFDFFHDNILDLQNDFWQTVFDRTISVDEAIDVTLDHAEKIEKRILDLAKRNTTQNENNLDRLFVHLLKDGTFNSKFDAAYKAYGTTKSSWLRIYAIKIEDTYIITGGAIKLTGKMQDRLHTQQELDKLQNVASELKRNYFTNNSDFDFVYLEI
;
A
#
# COMPACT_ATOMS: atom_id res chain seq x y z
N MET A 1 34.81 -1.29 -4.15
CA MET A 1 33.85 -1.18 -3.03
C MET A 1 32.47 -1.50 -3.60
N ARG A 2 31.96 -2.71 -3.41
CA ARG A 2 30.57 -3.04 -3.79
C ARG A 2 29.69 -2.51 -2.66
N ILE A 3 28.94 -1.45 -2.91
CA ILE A 3 27.79 -1.14 -2.07
C ILE A 3 26.79 -2.21 -2.45
N SER A 4 26.64 -3.24 -1.61
CA SER A 4 25.56 -4.21 -1.75
C SER A 4 24.28 -3.41 -1.56
N ASN A 5 23.64 -3.04 -2.66
CA ASN A 5 22.34 -2.41 -2.57
C ASN A 5 21.41 -3.43 -1.90
N ILE A 6 20.80 -3.04 -0.78
CA ILE A 6 19.86 -3.90 -0.02
C ILE A 6 18.57 -4.14 -0.84
N PHE A 7 18.35 -3.35 -1.89
CA PHE A 7 17.26 -3.50 -2.85
C PHE A 7 17.58 -2.79 -4.18
N ALA A 8 16.87 -3.12 -5.24
CA ALA A 8 16.87 -2.39 -6.51
C ALA A 8 15.57 -1.58 -6.68
N LEU A 9 15.64 -0.42 -7.35
CA LEU A 9 14.45 0.32 -7.77
C LEU A 9 14.08 -0.07 -9.20
N LYS A 10 12.85 -0.55 -9.39
CA LYS A 10 12.27 -0.86 -10.70
C LYS A 10 11.28 0.22 -11.09
N LYS A 11 11.36 0.68 -12.33
CA LYS A 11 10.42 1.65 -12.88
C LYS A 11 9.12 0.94 -13.26
N VAL A 12 8.01 1.28 -12.61
CA VAL A 12 6.67 0.80 -12.97
C VAL A 12 6.07 1.73 -14.03
N ARG A 13 6.10 3.05 -13.80
CA ARG A 13 5.70 4.13 -14.73
C ARG A 13 6.61 5.34 -14.52
N GLU A 14 6.36 6.45 -15.23
CA GLU A 14 7.23 7.64 -15.19
C GLU A 14 7.46 8.18 -13.77
N LYS A 15 6.40 8.33 -13.00
CA LYS A 15 6.41 8.84 -11.61
C LYS A 15 6.19 7.74 -10.56
N LEU A 16 6.27 6.47 -10.95
CA LEU A 16 5.99 5.33 -10.08
C LEU A 16 7.10 4.28 -10.20
N PHE A 17 7.76 4.02 -9.09
CA PHE A 17 8.80 3.02 -8.94
C PHE A 17 8.37 2.01 -7.88
N SER A 18 9.03 0.86 -7.85
CA SER A 18 8.83 -0.16 -6.84
C SER A 18 10.15 -0.80 -6.45
N VAL A 19 10.24 -1.18 -5.17
CA VAL A 19 11.41 -1.82 -4.58
C VAL A 19 11.42 -3.31 -4.93
N GLN A 20 12.56 -3.82 -5.40
CA GLN A 20 12.86 -5.25 -5.49
C GLN A 20 13.89 -5.56 -4.39
N PHE A 21 13.49 -6.32 -3.37
CA PHE A 21 14.35 -6.62 -2.22
C PHE A 21 15.39 -7.70 -2.50
N GLU A 22 15.07 -8.68 -3.36
CA GLU A 22 15.93 -9.82 -3.68
C GLU A 22 16.16 -9.91 -5.19
N GLU A 23 17.34 -10.41 -5.59
CA GLU A 23 17.59 -10.70 -7.00
C GLU A 23 16.65 -11.81 -7.48
N ASP A 24 16.23 -11.74 -8.74
CA ASP A 24 15.33 -12.70 -9.38
C ASP A 24 13.92 -12.86 -8.78
N THR A 25 13.48 -11.97 -7.87
CA THR A 25 12.09 -11.89 -7.41
C THR A 25 11.32 -10.75 -8.07
N PRO A 26 9.98 -10.79 -8.15
CA PRO A 26 9.19 -9.63 -8.53
C PRO A 26 9.49 -8.39 -7.65
N HIS A 27 9.24 -7.20 -8.17
CA HIS A 27 9.26 -6.00 -7.34
C HIS A 27 7.97 -5.90 -6.51
N ALA A 28 8.01 -5.16 -5.40
CA ALA A 28 6.93 -5.11 -4.41
C ALA A 28 5.54 -4.80 -5.00
N PHE A 29 5.44 -3.94 -6.01
CA PHE A 29 4.18 -3.63 -6.69
C PHE A 29 3.62 -4.82 -7.47
N GLU A 30 4.47 -5.60 -8.13
CA GLU A 30 4.05 -6.78 -8.91
C GLU A 30 3.67 -7.89 -7.95
N GLN A 31 4.53 -8.20 -6.97
CA GLN A 31 4.25 -9.19 -5.93
C GLN A 31 2.91 -8.94 -5.22
N LEU A 32 2.64 -7.68 -4.85
CA LEU A 32 1.40 -7.29 -4.18
C LEU A 32 0.16 -7.65 -4.99
N PHE A 33 0.18 -7.36 -6.30
CA PHE A 33 -0.98 -7.63 -7.16
C PHE A 33 -1.03 -9.08 -7.60
N ASP A 34 0.09 -9.79 -7.68
CA ASP A 34 0.09 -11.25 -7.84
C ASP A 34 -0.60 -11.91 -6.64
N ASP A 35 -0.19 -11.56 -5.40
CA ASP A 35 -0.78 -12.10 -4.17
C ASP A 35 -2.26 -11.73 -4.04
N TRP A 36 -2.64 -10.47 -4.31
CA TRP A 36 -4.02 -10.02 -4.19
C TRP A 36 -4.95 -10.51 -5.31
N ASN A 37 -4.40 -11.12 -6.37
CA ASN A 37 -5.17 -11.79 -7.42
C ASN A 37 -5.08 -13.33 -7.33
N ASP A 38 -4.38 -13.87 -6.33
CA ASP A 38 -4.26 -15.31 -6.09
C ASP A 38 -5.31 -15.80 -5.07
N ILE A 39 -6.25 -16.61 -5.53
CA ILE A 39 -7.32 -17.16 -4.71
C ILE A 39 -6.79 -18.05 -3.58
N GLU A 40 -5.74 -18.84 -3.83
CA GLU A 40 -5.16 -19.75 -2.84
C GLU A 40 -4.50 -18.96 -1.72
N TYR A 41 -3.70 -17.94 -2.09
CA TYR A 41 -3.12 -17.00 -1.11
C TYR A 41 -4.19 -16.30 -0.27
N LEU A 42 -5.24 -15.78 -0.90
CA LEU A 42 -6.31 -15.07 -0.19
C LEU A 42 -7.10 -16.00 0.73
N PHE A 43 -7.38 -17.22 0.28
CA PHE A 43 -8.05 -18.23 1.08
C PHE A 43 -7.28 -18.52 2.37
N ASP A 44 -5.97 -18.81 2.25
CA ASP A 44 -5.10 -19.07 3.40
C ASP A 44 -5.03 -17.84 4.32
N PHE A 45 -4.82 -16.65 3.76
CA PHE A 45 -4.73 -15.41 4.52
C PHE A 45 -6.01 -15.15 5.36
N PHE A 46 -7.19 -15.24 4.74
CA PHE A 46 -8.44 -14.96 5.45
C PHE A 46 -8.82 -16.06 6.44
N HIS A 47 -8.45 -17.31 6.18
CA HIS A 47 -8.61 -18.38 7.16
C HIS A 47 -7.72 -18.17 8.39
N ASP A 48 -6.45 -17.85 8.18
CA ASP A 48 -5.48 -17.60 9.27
C ASP A 48 -5.85 -16.36 10.10
N ASN A 49 -6.52 -15.38 9.48
CA ASN A 49 -6.93 -14.13 10.12
C ASN A 49 -8.45 -14.03 10.34
N ILE A 50 -9.16 -15.15 10.46
CA ILE A 50 -10.64 -15.18 10.52
C ILE A 50 -11.22 -14.35 11.68
N LEU A 51 -10.54 -14.34 12.83
CA LEU A 51 -10.97 -13.55 13.99
C LEU A 51 -10.87 -12.04 13.75
N ASP A 52 -9.91 -11.60 12.94
CA ASP A 52 -9.80 -10.20 12.54
C ASP A 52 -10.81 -9.86 11.47
N LEU A 53 -11.03 -10.75 10.50
CA LEU A 53 -12.02 -10.57 9.45
C LEU A 53 -13.44 -10.45 10.04
N GLN A 54 -13.74 -11.22 11.08
CA GLN A 54 -15.06 -11.28 11.71
C GLN A 54 -15.16 -10.44 12.98
N ASN A 55 -14.30 -9.43 13.17
CA ASN A 55 -14.41 -8.52 14.30
C ASN A 55 -15.64 -7.59 14.19
N ASP A 56 -15.99 -6.92 15.29
CA ASP A 56 -17.17 -6.02 15.36
C ASP A 56 -17.15 -4.90 14.32
N PHE A 57 -15.96 -4.38 13.98
CA PHE A 57 -15.82 -3.32 12.99
C PHE A 57 -16.26 -3.80 11.60
N TRP A 58 -15.72 -4.92 11.12
CA TRP A 58 -16.08 -5.44 9.79
C TRP A 58 -17.51 -5.93 9.75
N GLN A 59 -18.01 -6.54 10.82
CA GLN A 59 -19.43 -6.89 10.90
C GLN A 59 -20.34 -5.66 10.75
N THR A 60 -19.96 -4.54 11.35
CA THR A 60 -20.67 -3.26 11.20
C THR A 60 -20.57 -2.72 9.76
N VAL A 61 -19.40 -2.83 9.11
CA VAL A 61 -19.21 -2.40 7.70
C VAL A 61 -20.05 -3.23 6.73
N PHE A 62 -20.20 -4.53 6.98
CA PHE A 62 -20.95 -5.43 6.11
C PHE A 62 -22.41 -5.65 6.52
N ASP A 63 -22.82 -5.14 7.70
CA ASP A 63 -24.12 -5.40 8.35
C ASP A 63 -24.41 -6.89 8.58
N ARG A 64 -23.33 -7.69 8.69
CA ARG A 64 -23.34 -9.14 8.93
C ARG A 64 -21.91 -9.66 9.08
N THR A 65 -21.78 -10.89 9.56
CA THR A 65 -20.53 -11.65 9.45
C THR A 65 -20.23 -11.94 7.97
N ILE A 66 -19.05 -11.54 7.52
CA ILE A 66 -18.52 -11.84 6.19
C ILE A 66 -17.87 -13.23 6.17
N SER A 67 -18.07 -13.98 5.09
CA SER A 67 -17.40 -15.27 4.89
C SER A 67 -16.02 -15.07 4.25
N VAL A 68 -15.18 -16.12 4.28
CA VAL A 68 -13.89 -16.14 3.58
C VAL A 68 -14.10 -15.95 2.07
N ASP A 69 -15.00 -16.70 1.45
CA ASP A 69 -15.29 -16.61 0.01
C ASP A 69 -15.68 -15.18 -0.41
N GLU A 70 -16.53 -14.52 0.39
CA GLU A 70 -16.93 -13.14 0.11
C GLU A 70 -15.78 -12.15 0.31
N ALA A 71 -14.89 -12.38 1.28
CA ALA A 71 -13.70 -11.56 1.48
C ALA A 71 -12.71 -11.71 0.32
N ILE A 72 -12.59 -12.92 -0.26
CA ILE A 72 -11.81 -13.18 -1.48
C ILE A 72 -12.41 -12.38 -2.63
N ASP A 73 -13.71 -12.53 -2.91
CA ASP A 73 -14.39 -11.84 -4.02
C ASP A 73 -14.24 -10.31 -3.92
N VAL A 74 -14.44 -9.74 -2.73
CA VAL A 74 -14.24 -8.31 -2.47
C VAL A 74 -12.79 -7.89 -2.70
N THR A 75 -11.83 -8.73 -2.29
CA THR A 75 -10.41 -8.41 -2.45
C THR A 75 -9.98 -8.42 -3.90
N LEU A 76 -10.38 -9.42 -4.69
CA LEU A 76 -10.10 -9.51 -6.12
C LEU A 76 -10.65 -8.29 -6.87
N ASP A 77 -11.92 -7.94 -6.64
CA ASP A 77 -12.56 -6.79 -7.28
C ASP A 77 -11.87 -5.47 -6.91
N HIS A 78 -11.47 -5.31 -5.64
CA HIS A 78 -10.75 -4.13 -5.19
C HIS A 78 -9.33 -4.06 -5.75
N ALA A 79 -8.60 -5.19 -5.80
CA ALA A 79 -7.24 -5.30 -6.32
C ALA A 79 -7.16 -4.91 -7.81
N GLU A 80 -8.08 -5.41 -8.63
CA GLU A 80 -8.13 -5.03 -10.05
C GLU A 80 -8.37 -3.52 -10.23
N LYS A 81 -9.33 -2.97 -9.48
CA LYS A 81 -9.71 -1.55 -9.57
C LYS A 81 -8.58 -0.63 -9.12
N ILE A 82 -7.93 -0.94 -8.01
CA ILE A 82 -6.83 -0.12 -7.47
C ILE A 82 -5.59 -0.18 -8.36
N GLU A 83 -5.22 -1.36 -8.87
CA GLU A 83 -4.08 -1.50 -9.78
C GLU A 83 -4.27 -0.64 -11.01
N LYS A 84 -5.41 -0.81 -11.69
CA LYS A 84 -5.77 -0.04 -12.88
C LYS A 84 -5.74 1.46 -12.59
N ARG A 85 -6.30 1.88 -11.44
CA ARG A 85 -6.34 3.29 -11.04
C ARG A 85 -4.95 3.88 -10.83
N ILE A 86 -4.05 3.17 -10.15
CA ILE A 86 -2.67 3.60 -9.94
C ILE A 86 -1.95 3.73 -11.27
N LEU A 87 -2.02 2.70 -12.12
CA LEU A 87 -1.33 2.69 -13.40
C LEU A 87 -1.85 3.79 -14.34
N ASP A 88 -3.15 4.09 -14.34
CA ASP A 88 -3.72 5.13 -15.18
C ASP A 88 -3.37 6.55 -14.70
N LEU A 89 -3.32 6.78 -13.39
CA LEU A 89 -2.89 8.08 -12.86
C LEU A 89 -1.38 8.30 -13.04
N ALA A 90 -0.58 7.23 -13.01
CA ALA A 90 0.85 7.27 -13.27
C ALA A 90 1.22 7.40 -14.77
N LYS A 91 0.29 7.19 -15.71
CA LYS A 91 0.49 7.34 -17.17
C LYS A 91 0.28 8.78 -17.68
N ARG A 92 -0.53 9.59 -16.99
CA ARG A 92 -1.00 10.88 -17.54
C ARG A 92 0.11 11.93 -17.49
N ASN A 93 0.70 12.21 -18.65
CA ASN A 93 1.43 13.46 -18.91
C ASN A 93 0.44 14.62 -18.87
N THR A 94 0.06 15.07 -17.67
CA THR A 94 -0.75 16.28 -17.56
C THR A 94 0.10 17.46 -17.98
N THR A 95 -0.40 18.21 -18.95
CA THR A 95 0.13 19.48 -19.47
C THR A 95 0.14 20.62 -18.44
N GLN A 96 0.01 20.30 -17.15
CA GLN A 96 0.22 21.15 -16.00
C GLN A 96 0.83 20.27 -14.89
N ASN A 97 1.75 20.86 -14.11
CA ASN A 97 2.52 20.26 -13.01
C ASN A 97 1.70 19.63 -11.85
N GLU A 98 0.46 19.19 -12.09
CA GLU A 98 -0.35 18.49 -11.09
C GLU A 98 -0.05 17.00 -11.11
N ASN A 99 0.57 16.51 -10.04
CA ASN A 99 0.77 15.09 -9.85
C ASN A 99 -0.53 14.40 -9.46
N ASN A 100 -1.08 13.61 -10.37
CA ASN A 100 -2.35 12.92 -10.15
C ASN A 100 -2.29 11.82 -9.07
N LEU A 101 -1.09 11.34 -8.71
CA LEU A 101 -0.90 10.34 -7.65
C LEU A 101 -1.07 10.94 -6.24
N ASP A 102 -0.89 12.25 -6.08
CA ASP A 102 -1.21 12.96 -4.83
C ASP A 102 -2.69 12.81 -4.44
N ARG A 103 -3.54 12.55 -5.44
CA ARG A 103 -4.96 12.23 -5.27
C ARG A 103 -5.21 10.78 -4.92
N LEU A 104 -4.20 9.97 -4.67
CA LEU A 104 -4.35 8.60 -4.16
C LEU A 104 -3.75 8.47 -2.76
N PHE A 105 -2.53 8.95 -2.57
CA PHE A 105 -1.80 8.67 -1.34
C PHE A 105 -2.06 9.70 -0.23
N VAL A 106 -2.28 9.20 0.98
CA VAL A 106 -2.44 9.95 2.23
C VAL A 106 -1.12 9.92 3.00
N HIS A 107 -0.77 11.00 3.69
CA HIS A 107 0.46 11.05 4.49
C HIS A 107 0.33 10.19 5.75
N LEU A 108 1.36 9.39 6.05
CA LEU A 108 1.49 8.64 7.30
C LEU A 108 1.98 9.59 8.41
N LEU A 109 1.34 9.60 9.59
CA LEU A 109 1.85 10.40 10.72
C LEU A 109 3.13 9.77 11.30
N LYS A 110 3.97 10.60 11.92
CA LYS A 110 5.31 10.21 12.41
C LYS A 110 5.32 9.14 13.51
N ASP A 111 4.20 8.93 14.19
CA ASP A 111 4.03 7.91 15.23
C ASP A 111 3.44 6.60 14.67
N GLY A 112 3.31 6.49 13.34
CA GLY A 112 2.65 5.36 12.68
C GLY A 112 1.14 5.35 12.88
N THR A 113 0.55 6.44 13.39
CA THR A 113 -0.90 6.61 13.49
C THR A 113 -1.47 7.29 12.24
N PHE A 114 -2.76 7.16 12.04
CA PHE A 114 -3.45 7.63 10.84
C PHE A 114 -4.04 9.01 11.09
N ASN A 115 -3.86 9.94 10.14
CA ASN A 115 -4.58 11.20 10.17
C ASN A 115 -6.02 10.96 9.70
N SER A 116 -6.91 10.64 10.65
CA SER A 116 -8.33 10.31 10.44
C SER A 116 -9.15 11.40 9.73
N LYS A 117 -8.57 12.56 9.42
CA LYS A 117 -9.22 13.62 8.64
C LYS A 117 -9.24 13.37 7.12
N PHE A 118 -8.35 12.52 6.59
CA PHE A 118 -8.31 12.20 5.15
C PHE A 118 -9.26 11.06 4.74
N ASP A 119 -9.70 10.25 5.71
CA ASP A 119 -10.70 9.19 5.57
C ASP A 119 -12.01 9.68 4.90
N ALA A 120 -12.40 10.94 5.14
CA ALA A 120 -13.68 11.47 4.66
C ALA A 120 -13.70 11.78 3.16
N ALA A 121 -12.56 12.13 2.56
CA ALA A 121 -12.50 12.59 1.17
C ALA A 121 -12.50 11.43 0.15
N TYR A 122 -11.93 10.27 0.50
CA TYR A 122 -11.97 9.06 -0.34
C TYR A 122 -13.28 8.29 -0.22
N LYS A 123 -13.90 8.30 0.98
CA LYS A 123 -15.28 7.83 1.19
C LYS A 123 -16.31 8.59 0.34
N ALA A 124 -15.96 9.76 -0.20
CA ALA A 124 -16.83 10.57 -1.07
C ALA A 124 -16.83 10.12 -2.55
N TYR A 125 -15.94 9.23 -3.00
CA TYR A 125 -15.91 8.71 -4.38
C TYR A 125 -16.75 7.42 -4.58
N GLY A 126 -17.59 7.05 -3.62
CA GLY A 126 -18.71 6.13 -3.84
C GLY A 126 -18.51 4.67 -3.40
N THR A 127 -17.41 4.32 -2.73
CA THR A 127 -17.29 3.04 -2.01
C THR A 127 -17.77 3.24 -0.58
N THR A 128 -18.99 2.81 -0.29
CA THR A 128 -19.61 2.91 1.04
C THR A 128 -18.99 1.96 2.08
N LYS A 129 -17.93 1.23 1.74
CA LYS A 129 -17.26 0.26 2.61
C LYS A 129 -15.76 0.58 2.65
N SER A 130 -15.22 0.66 3.87
CA SER A 130 -13.77 0.68 4.13
C SER A 130 -13.12 -0.48 3.37
N SER A 131 -12.02 -0.28 2.65
CA SER A 131 -11.22 -1.41 2.18
C SER A 131 -10.14 -1.77 3.20
N TRP A 132 -9.74 -3.03 3.17
CA TRP A 132 -8.63 -3.54 3.99
C TRP A 132 -7.29 -3.51 3.24
N LEU A 133 -7.28 -3.18 1.95
CA LEU A 133 -6.07 -3.14 1.13
C LEU A 133 -5.28 -1.87 1.39
N ARG A 134 -3.98 -2.01 1.65
CA ARG A 134 -3.07 -0.88 1.89
C ARG A 134 -1.82 -1.03 1.07
N ILE A 135 -1.41 0.05 0.42
CA ILE A 135 -0.15 0.12 -0.35
C ILE A 135 0.74 1.19 0.26
N TYR A 136 1.97 0.82 0.60
CA TYR A 136 2.93 1.69 1.26
C TYR A 136 3.96 2.23 0.28
N ALA A 137 4.18 3.54 0.32
CA ALA A 137 5.10 4.22 -0.58
C ALA A 137 5.92 5.30 0.11
N ILE A 138 7.07 5.61 -0.48
CA ILE A 138 7.86 6.79 -0.15
C ILE A 138 7.63 7.80 -1.27
N LYS A 139 7.22 9.01 -0.90
CA LYS A 139 7.08 10.12 -1.84
C LYS A 139 8.34 11.00 -1.79
N ILE A 140 8.90 11.26 -2.97
CA ILE A 140 10.03 12.17 -3.18
C ILE A 140 9.65 13.10 -4.32
N GLU A 141 9.42 14.38 -3.99
CA GLU A 141 8.81 15.34 -4.92
C GLU A 141 7.54 14.76 -5.57
N ASP A 142 7.59 14.51 -6.88
CA ASP A 142 6.52 13.97 -7.68
C ASP A 142 6.61 12.45 -7.91
N THR A 143 7.60 11.79 -7.32
CA THR A 143 7.86 10.36 -7.53
C THR A 143 7.39 9.54 -6.34
N TYR A 144 6.73 8.43 -6.64
CA TYR A 144 6.27 7.46 -5.66
C TYR A 144 7.06 6.18 -5.77
N ILE A 145 7.60 5.69 -4.66
CA ILE A 145 8.35 4.44 -4.57
C ILE A 145 7.56 3.46 -3.71
N ILE A 146 6.93 2.47 -4.34
CA ILE A 146 6.18 1.41 -3.65
C ILE A 146 7.15 0.46 -2.95
N THR A 147 6.97 0.34 -1.63
CA THR A 147 7.80 -0.52 -0.77
C THR A 147 7.12 -1.84 -0.42
N GLY A 148 5.80 -1.92 -0.60
CA GLY A 148 4.99 -3.10 -0.29
C GLY A 148 3.55 -2.71 0.06
N GLY A 149 2.85 -3.59 0.76
CA GLY A 149 1.45 -3.44 1.09
C GLY A 149 0.91 -4.63 1.88
N ALA A 150 -0.31 -4.50 2.39
CA ALA A 150 -0.93 -5.50 3.25
C ALA A 150 -2.44 -5.52 3.13
N ILE A 151 -3.03 -6.70 3.37
CA ILE A 151 -4.43 -6.82 3.78
C ILE A 151 -4.46 -6.55 5.29
N LYS A 152 -4.99 -5.41 5.71
CA LYS A 152 -5.04 -5.00 7.12
C LYS A 152 -6.48 -4.95 7.61
N LEU A 153 -6.79 -5.93 8.45
CA LEU A 153 -8.08 -6.15 9.08
C LEU A 153 -8.20 -5.50 10.47
N THR A 154 -7.09 -4.98 11.01
CA THR A 154 -7.01 -4.36 12.35
C THR A 154 -6.82 -2.84 12.29
N GLY A 155 -6.93 -2.19 13.44
CA GLY A 155 -6.82 -0.73 13.57
C GLY A 155 -5.40 -0.21 13.36
N LYS A 156 -4.38 -0.81 13.99
CA LYS A 156 -2.97 -0.36 13.90
C LYS A 156 -2.10 -1.35 13.15
N MET A 157 -1.00 -0.86 12.56
CA MET A 157 -0.04 -1.73 11.86
C MET A 157 0.78 -2.61 12.80
N GLN A 158 0.96 -2.20 14.05
CA GLN A 158 1.68 -2.99 15.04
C GLN A 158 0.84 -4.14 15.62
N ASP A 159 -0.45 -4.21 15.30
CA ASP A 159 -1.35 -5.22 15.86
C ASP A 159 -1.10 -6.61 15.27
N ARG A 160 -0.46 -6.70 14.08
CA ARG A 160 -0.17 -7.95 13.39
C ARG A 160 1.23 -7.96 12.77
N LEU A 161 1.82 -9.16 12.71
CA LEU A 161 3.18 -9.36 12.23
C LEU A 161 3.34 -8.93 10.77
N HIS A 162 2.40 -9.29 9.88
CA HIS A 162 2.49 -8.95 8.46
C HIS A 162 2.47 -7.43 8.22
N THR A 163 1.62 -6.69 8.94
CA THR A 163 1.59 -5.23 8.84
C THR A 163 2.79 -4.55 9.51
N GLN A 164 3.37 -5.15 10.54
CA GLN A 164 4.61 -4.66 11.15
C GLN A 164 5.81 -4.86 10.21
N GLN A 165 5.89 -6.00 9.53
CA GLN A 165 6.95 -6.26 8.55
C GLN A 165 6.94 -5.25 7.41
N GLU A 166 5.75 -4.85 6.93
CA GLU A 166 5.62 -3.78 5.92
C GLU A 166 6.08 -2.41 6.45
N LEU A 167 5.83 -2.11 7.73
CA LEU A 167 6.37 -0.89 8.37
C LEU A 167 7.89 -0.90 8.38
N ASP A 168 8.49 -2.03 8.75
CA ASP A 168 9.93 -2.20 8.85
C ASP A 168 10.57 -2.07 7.46
N LYS A 169 9.98 -2.70 6.42
CA LYS A 169 10.40 -2.53 5.01
C LYS A 169 10.39 -1.06 4.60
N LEU A 170 9.28 -0.35 4.85
CA LEU A 170 9.13 1.07 4.52
C LEU A 170 10.21 1.93 5.20
N GLN A 171 10.45 1.71 6.51
CA GLN A 171 11.44 2.44 7.29
C GLN A 171 12.88 2.15 6.84
N ASN A 172 13.18 0.89 6.51
CA ASN A 172 14.48 0.47 6.01
C ASN A 172 14.78 1.12 4.66
N VAL A 173 13.85 1.03 3.70
CA VAL A 173 14.01 1.66 2.37
C VAL A 173 14.21 3.17 2.51
N ALA A 174 13.41 3.84 3.35
CA ALA A 174 13.57 5.28 3.56
C ALA A 174 14.92 5.65 4.17
N SER A 175 15.40 4.87 5.14
CA SER A 175 16.71 5.07 5.77
C SER A 175 17.86 4.90 4.76
N GLU A 176 17.77 3.90 3.89
CA GLU A 176 18.74 3.67 2.82
C GLU A 176 18.74 4.79 1.77
N LEU A 177 17.56 5.19 1.29
CA LEU A 177 17.44 6.27 0.32
C LEU A 177 18.04 7.55 0.88
N LYS A 178 17.69 7.88 2.13
CA LYS A 178 18.22 9.04 2.84
C LYS A 178 19.75 9.00 2.95
N ARG A 179 20.32 7.86 3.35
CA ARG A 179 21.78 7.74 3.51
C ARG A 179 22.55 7.89 2.20
N ASN A 180 22.01 7.37 1.10
CA ASN A 180 22.73 7.26 -0.15
C ASN A 180 22.51 8.43 -1.12
N TYR A 181 21.36 9.12 -1.02
CA TYR A 181 20.94 10.10 -2.04
C TYR A 181 20.62 11.50 -1.51
N PHE A 182 20.50 11.70 -0.19
CA PHE A 182 20.06 12.99 0.37
C PHE A 182 20.93 13.45 1.53
N THR A 183 21.26 14.74 1.54
CA THR A 183 22.10 15.37 2.58
C THR A 183 21.28 16.08 3.65
N ASN A 184 20.00 16.40 3.41
CA ASN A 184 19.10 17.12 4.32
C ASN A 184 17.76 16.38 4.55
N ASN A 185 17.13 16.63 5.71
CA ASN A 185 15.91 15.93 6.19
C ASN A 185 14.58 16.39 5.57
N SER A 186 14.57 17.40 4.69
CA SER A 186 13.35 18.10 4.26
C SER A 186 12.62 17.49 3.06
N ASP A 187 13.19 16.48 2.40
CA ASP A 187 12.80 16.13 1.02
C ASP A 187 11.97 14.83 0.92
N PHE A 188 11.46 14.33 2.05
CA PHE A 188 10.78 13.03 2.14
C PHE A 188 9.45 13.09 2.89
N ASP A 189 8.41 12.54 2.26
CA ASP A 189 7.14 12.23 2.91
C ASP A 189 6.89 10.72 2.89
N PHE A 190 6.53 10.15 4.04
CA PHE A 190 5.98 8.79 4.12
C PHE A 190 4.50 8.86 3.76
N VAL A 191 4.09 8.10 2.74
CA VAL A 191 2.72 8.12 2.25
C VAL A 191 2.18 6.71 2.09
N TYR A 192 0.87 6.55 2.22
CA TYR A 192 0.20 5.27 2.03
C TYR A 192 -1.09 5.50 1.27
N LEU A 193 -1.47 4.53 0.45
CA LEU A 193 -2.78 4.49 -0.19
C LEU A 193 -3.66 3.58 0.66
N GLU A 194 -4.73 4.18 1.18
CA GLU A 194 -5.85 3.49 1.83
C GLU A 194 -7.07 3.70 0.96
N ILE A 195 -7.74 2.60 0.65
CA ILE A 195 -8.99 2.57 -0.12
C ILE A 195 -10.10 2.12 0.80
#